data_AF-A0A2V1B9S3-F1
#
_entry.id   AF-A0A2V1B9S3-F1
#
_cell.length_a   1.000
_cell.length_b   1.000
_cell.length_c   1.000
_cell.angle_alpha   90.00
_cell.angle_beta   90.00
_cell.angle_gamma   90.00
#
_symmetry.space_group_name_H-M   'P 1'
#
loop_
_entity.id
_entity.type
_entity.pdbx_description
1 polymer ?
#
loop_
_entity_poly.entity_id
_entity_poly.type
_entity_poly.pdbx_seq_one_letter_code
_entity_poly.pdbx_strand_id
1 'polypeptide(L)'
;MAYGWDDSERSYEESREYNGEPHHKAKFGHEALAGAASFGAFKLFEDRQRREGKPVSHAFAKELLVGIAGAEIDKLIESKGLDYIDRQKAKRHAQENVENMYDQHYVRGHGADQYDPNQYAPPEHLERHRHHHHERREYDDDY
;
A
#
# COMPACT_ATOMS: atom_id res chain seq x y z
N MET A 1 -14.20 7.80 6.00
CA MET A 1 -14.19 6.59 5.16
C MET A 1 -12.74 6.20 4.99
N ALA A 2 -12.40 4.91 5.14
CA ALA A 2 -11.09 4.40 4.75
C ALA A 2 -10.97 4.40 3.21
N TYR A 3 -9.80 4.73 2.70
CA TYR A 3 -9.50 4.98 1.29
C TYR A 3 -9.42 3.66 0.50
N GLY A 4 -10.30 3.45 -0.49
CA GLY A 4 -10.34 2.21 -1.24
C GLY A 4 -9.05 1.90 -2.01
N TRP A 5 -9.01 0.72 -2.65
CA TRP A 5 -7.86 0.28 -3.45
C TRP A 5 -7.43 1.30 -4.51
N ASP A 6 -8.37 1.85 -5.30
CA ASP A 6 -8.07 2.84 -6.34
C ASP A 6 -7.44 4.13 -5.78
N ASP A 7 -7.95 4.62 -4.65
CA ASP A 7 -7.41 5.83 -4.03
C ASP A 7 -6.03 5.58 -3.41
N SER A 8 -5.83 4.39 -2.85
CA SER A 8 -4.56 3.98 -2.26
C SER A 8 -3.48 3.81 -3.32
N GLU A 9 -3.81 3.21 -4.47
CA GLU A 9 -2.92 3.11 -5.65
C GLU A 9 -2.52 4.50 -6.16
N ARG A 10 -3.50 5.36 -6.42
CA ARG A 10 -3.23 6.73 -6.91
C ARG A 10 -2.36 7.53 -5.94
N SER A 11 -2.64 7.43 -4.64
CA SER A 11 -1.85 8.10 -3.62
C SER A 11 -0.42 7.56 -3.55
N TYR A 12 -0.25 6.25 -3.75
CA TYR A 12 1.07 5.63 -3.83
C TYR A 12 1.87 6.15 -5.02
N GLU A 13 1.26 6.26 -6.19
CA GLU A 13 1.90 6.85 -7.38
C GLU A 13 2.29 8.31 -7.15
N GLU A 14 1.36 9.13 -6.65
CA GLU A 14 1.61 10.55 -6.33
C GLU A 14 2.74 10.69 -5.31
N SER A 15 2.80 9.83 -4.29
CA SER A 15 3.87 9.85 -3.29
C SER A 15 5.27 9.62 -3.87
N ARG A 16 5.36 8.86 -4.98
CA ARG A 16 6.63 8.58 -5.65
C ARG A 16 7.08 9.77 -6.49
N GLU A 17 6.16 10.40 -7.18
CA GLU A 17 6.40 11.58 -8.01
C GLU A 17 6.61 12.86 -7.17
N TYR A 18 6.14 12.86 -5.92
CA TYR A 18 6.30 13.99 -5.01
C TYR A 18 7.78 14.35 -4.80
N ASN A 19 8.14 15.56 -5.23
CA ASN A 19 9.49 16.13 -5.19
C ASN A 19 9.64 17.27 -4.15
N GLY A 20 8.61 17.55 -3.35
CA GLY A 20 8.64 18.61 -2.34
C GLY A 20 8.25 20.00 -2.85
N GLU A 21 7.82 20.15 -4.11
CA GLU A 21 7.43 21.45 -4.64
C GLU A 21 6.18 22.05 -3.97
N PRO A 22 6.11 23.39 -3.84
CA PRO A 22 5.02 24.07 -3.12
C PRO A 22 3.61 23.74 -3.63
N HIS A 23 3.47 23.49 -4.94
CA HIS A 23 2.19 23.17 -5.56
C HIS A 23 1.66 21.77 -5.18
N HIS A 24 2.54 20.83 -4.84
CA HIS A 24 2.17 19.48 -4.41
C HIS A 24 2.00 19.37 -2.88
N LYS A 25 2.68 20.24 -2.11
CA LYS A 25 2.52 20.32 -0.64
C LYS A 25 1.08 20.59 -0.20
N ALA A 26 0.34 21.43 -0.93
CA ALA A 26 -1.04 21.75 -0.58
C ALA A 26 -2.03 20.60 -0.84
N LYS A 27 -1.64 19.59 -1.64
CA LYS A 27 -2.50 18.46 -2.03
C LYS A 27 -2.20 17.17 -1.27
N PHE A 28 -0.98 17.00 -0.77
CA PHE A 28 -0.55 15.76 -0.13
C PHE A 28 -0.95 15.69 1.36
N GLY A 29 -2.21 15.42 1.65
CA GLY A 29 -2.74 15.31 3.02
C GLY A 29 -2.38 14.01 3.75
N HIS A 30 -2.72 13.93 5.04
CA HIS A 30 -2.52 12.73 5.87
C HIS A 30 -3.28 11.51 5.34
N GLU A 31 -4.38 11.74 4.64
CA GLU A 31 -5.18 10.72 4.00
C GLU A 31 -4.54 10.16 2.72
N ALA A 32 -4.00 11.01 1.85
CA ALA A 32 -3.20 10.57 0.70
C ALA A 32 -1.95 9.82 1.17
N LEU A 33 -1.26 10.36 2.18
CA LEU A 33 -0.13 9.69 2.82
C LEU A 33 -0.52 8.30 3.38
N ALA A 34 -1.69 8.21 4.03
CA ALA A 34 -2.23 6.94 4.53
C ALA A 34 -2.52 5.94 3.40
N GLY A 35 -3.20 6.36 2.34
CA GLY A 35 -3.45 5.52 1.16
C GLY A 35 -2.16 5.01 0.53
N ALA A 36 -1.16 5.89 0.35
CA ALA A 36 0.14 5.53 -0.17
C ALA A 36 0.85 4.48 0.69
N ALA A 37 0.86 4.67 2.02
CA ALA A 37 1.47 3.73 2.95
C ALA A 37 0.75 2.37 2.97
N SER A 38 -0.59 2.37 2.96
CA SER A 38 -1.39 1.12 2.92
C SER A 38 -1.14 0.33 1.64
N PHE A 39 -1.12 0.99 0.48
CA PHE A 39 -0.84 0.31 -0.80
C PHE A 39 0.59 -0.22 -0.86
N GLY A 40 1.57 0.58 -0.42
CA GLY A 40 2.96 0.14 -0.32
C GLY A 40 3.14 -1.07 0.61
N ALA A 41 2.42 -1.07 1.74
CA ALA A 41 2.42 -2.20 2.67
C ALA A 41 1.84 -3.47 2.05
N PHE A 42 0.70 -3.37 1.36
CA PHE A 42 0.10 -4.50 0.65
C PHE A 42 1.01 -5.06 -0.43
N LYS A 43 1.62 -4.19 -1.23
CA LYS A 43 2.54 -4.61 -2.27
C LYS A 43 3.71 -5.41 -1.69
N LEU A 44 4.34 -4.90 -0.62
CA LEU A 44 5.45 -5.59 0.04
C LEU A 44 5.01 -6.95 0.64
N PHE A 45 3.85 -6.98 1.29
CA PHE A 45 3.27 -8.21 1.82
C PHE A 45 3.04 -9.25 0.73
N GLU A 46 2.35 -8.89 -0.36
CA GLU A 46 2.07 -9.80 -1.49
C GLU A 46 3.35 -10.33 -2.14
N ASP A 47 4.29 -9.44 -2.46
CA ASP A 47 5.56 -9.82 -3.08
C ASP A 47 6.33 -10.81 -2.20
N ARG A 48 6.35 -10.56 -0.89
CA ARG A 48 7.02 -11.46 0.07
C ARG A 48 6.30 -12.79 0.20
N GLN A 49 4.99 -12.77 0.47
CA GLN A 49 4.23 -14.00 0.74
C GLN A 49 4.17 -14.90 -0.48
N ARG A 50 4.06 -14.35 -1.70
CA ARG A 50 4.10 -15.14 -2.94
C ARG A 50 5.47 -15.73 -3.21
N ARG A 51 6.54 -15.00 -2.90
CA ARG A 51 7.91 -15.54 -2.99
C ARG A 51 8.16 -16.66 -1.99
N GLU A 52 7.62 -16.55 -0.78
CA GLU A 52 7.76 -17.59 0.25
C GLU A 52 6.82 -18.79 0.00
N GLY A 53 5.65 -18.56 -0.62
CA GLY A 53 4.68 -19.60 -1.00
C GLY A 53 3.94 -20.25 0.18
N LYS A 54 4.05 -19.67 1.38
CA LYS A 54 3.51 -20.27 2.62
C LYS A 54 2.23 -19.58 3.07
N PRO A 55 1.23 -20.34 3.51
CA PRO A 55 0.03 -19.77 4.12
C PRO A 55 0.35 -19.19 5.49
N VAL A 56 -0.41 -18.17 5.88
CA VAL A 56 -0.36 -17.54 7.21
C VAL A 56 -1.77 -17.27 7.71
N SER A 57 -1.95 -17.17 9.03
CA SER A 57 -3.26 -16.83 9.58
C SER A 57 -3.66 -15.40 9.19
N HIS A 58 -4.97 -15.16 9.06
CA HIS A 58 -5.48 -13.82 8.77
C HIS A 58 -5.07 -12.79 9.84
N ALA A 59 -5.06 -13.19 11.10
CA ALA A 59 -4.61 -12.35 12.20
C ALA A 59 -3.14 -11.91 12.02
N PHE A 60 -2.25 -12.86 11.74
CA PHE A 60 -0.84 -12.54 11.51
C PHE A 60 -0.63 -11.67 10.27
N ALA A 61 -1.35 -11.95 9.19
CA ALA A 61 -1.28 -11.15 7.97
C ALA A 61 -1.67 -9.68 8.22
N LYS A 62 -2.77 -9.45 8.95
CA LYS A 62 -3.21 -8.09 9.32
C LYS A 62 -2.20 -7.38 10.21
N GLU A 63 -1.69 -8.04 11.25
CA GLU A 63 -0.68 -7.45 12.13
C GLU A 63 0.59 -7.05 11.36
N LEU A 64 1.05 -7.92 10.45
CA LEU A 64 2.20 -7.63 9.61
C LEU A 64 1.93 -6.43 8.69
N LEU A 65 0.77 -6.39 8.03
CA LEU A 65 0.36 -5.27 7.17
C LEU A 65 0.27 -3.94 7.95
N VAL A 66 -0.34 -3.95 9.14
CA VAL A 66 -0.43 -2.80 10.06
C VAL A 66 0.96 -2.29 10.46
N GLY A 67 1.87 -3.21 10.77
CA GLY A 67 3.26 -2.88 11.08
C GLY A 67 4.00 -2.23 9.91
N ILE A 68 3.88 -2.81 8.71
CA ILE A 68 4.50 -2.28 7.50
C ILE A 68 3.91 -0.91 7.15
N ALA A 69 2.58 -0.75 7.20
CA ALA A 69 1.92 0.52 6.90
C ALA A 69 2.38 1.64 7.85
N GLY A 70 2.52 1.33 9.14
CA GLY A 70 3.07 2.27 10.13
C GLY A 70 4.50 2.72 9.80
N ALA A 71 5.35 1.78 9.39
CA ALA A 71 6.73 2.08 8.98
C ALA A 71 6.79 2.90 7.69
N GLU A 72 5.92 2.64 6.71
CA GLU A 72 5.90 3.42 5.47
C GLU A 72 5.40 4.85 5.68
N ILE A 73 4.51 5.10 6.65
CA ILE A 73 4.18 6.47 7.06
C ILE A 73 5.41 7.20 7.57
N ASP A 74 6.18 6.59 8.47
CA ASP A 74 7.38 7.21 9.04
C ASP A 74 8.38 7.57 7.93
N LYS A 75 8.65 6.61 7.04
CA LYS A 75 9.54 6.79 5.89
C LYS A 75 9.07 7.87 4.93
N LEU A 76 7.78 7.92 4.60
CA LEU A 76 7.25 8.93 3.68
C LEU A 76 7.30 10.33 4.30
N ILE A 77 6.99 10.48 5.58
CA ILE A 77 7.10 11.78 6.26
C ILE A 77 8.55 12.27 6.25
N GLU A 78 9.48 11.40 6.62
CA GLU A 78 10.90 11.73 6.73
C GLU A 78 11.53 12.03 5.37
N SER A 79 11.25 11.20 4.36
CA SER A 79 11.84 11.37 3.03
C SER A 79 11.23 12.51 2.20
N LYS A 80 9.96 12.86 2.46
CA LYS A 80 9.24 13.87 1.68
C LYS A 80 9.10 15.21 2.42
N GLY A 81 9.67 15.35 3.62
CA GLY A 81 9.66 16.60 4.39
C GLY A 81 8.24 17.06 4.74
N LEU A 82 7.39 16.12 5.17
CA LEU A 82 5.97 16.34 5.47
C LEU A 82 5.74 16.67 6.95
N ASP A 83 6.57 17.55 7.53
CA ASP A 83 6.55 17.85 8.97
C ASP A 83 5.23 18.48 9.46
N TYR A 84 4.43 19.03 8.53
CA TYR A 84 3.10 19.57 8.82
C TYR A 84 2.02 18.50 9.00
N ILE A 85 2.33 17.23 8.68
CA ILE A 85 1.39 16.11 8.81
C ILE A 85 1.42 15.56 10.23
N ASP A 86 0.24 15.35 10.81
CA ASP A 86 0.09 14.57 12.03
C ASP A 86 0.41 13.09 11.75
N ARG A 87 1.62 12.68 12.13
CA ARG A 87 2.15 11.32 12.00
C ARG A 87 1.25 10.28 12.65
N GLN A 88 0.69 10.56 13.82
CA GLN A 88 -0.15 9.58 14.54
C GLN A 88 -1.49 9.40 13.85
N LYS A 89 -2.10 10.50 13.40
CA LYS A 89 -3.33 10.44 12.62
C LYS A 89 -3.13 9.69 11.30
N ALA A 90 -2.04 9.97 10.58
CA ALA A 90 -1.72 9.30 9.33
C ALA A 90 -1.47 7.79 9.53
N LYS A 91 -0.73 7.41 10.59
CA LYS A 91 -0.54 6.00 10.98
C LYS A 91 -1.86 5.30 11.23
N ARG A 92 -2.72 5.88 12.08
CA ARG A 92 -4.02 5.27 12.38
C ARG A 92 -4.85 5.06 11.12
N HIS A 93 -4.92 6.08 10.25
CA HIS A 93 -5.65 5.95 8.99
C HIS A 93 -5.03 4.88 8.08
N ALA A 94 -3.70 4.78 7.99
CA ALA A 94 -3.03 3.77 7.17
C ALA A 94 -3.30 2.35 7.68
N GLN A 95 -3.31 2.17 9.00
CA GLN A 95 -3.59 0.89 9.67
C GLN A 95 -5.05 0.47 9.49
N GLU A 96 -6.00 1.36 9.77
CA GLU A 96 -7.43 1.10 9.53
C GLU A 96 -7.67 0.77 8.04
N ASN A 97 -6.98 1.49 7.15
CA ASN A 97 -7.15 1.28 5.72
C ASN A 97 -6.58 -0.06 5.26
N VAL A 98 -5.40 -0.46 5.74
CA VAL A 98 -4.78 -1.73 5.36
C VAL A 98 -5.59 -2.92 5.85
N GLU A 99 -6.18 -2.84 7.05
CA GLU A 99 -7.09 -3.87 7.54
C GLU A 99 -8.37 -3.98 6.70
N ASN A 100 -8.96 -2.84 6.32
CA ASN A 100 -10.15 -2.82 5.48
C ASN A 100 -9.90 -3.39 4.08
N MET A 101 -8.78 -3.01 3.45
CA MET A 101 -8.35 -3.58 2.18
C MET A 101 -8.12 -5.09 2.28
N TYR A 102 -7.54 -5.55 3.40
CA TYR A 102 -7.33 -6.98 3.65
C TYR A 102 -8.67 -7.71 3.73
N ASP A 103 -9.58 -7.20 4.53
CA ASP A 103 -10.88 -7.81 4.72
C ASP A 103 -11.69 -7.84 3.43
N GLN A 104 -11.62 -6.77 2.65
CA GLN A 104 -12.29 -6.68 1.36
C GLN A 104 -11.82 -7.75 0.37
N HIS A 105 -10.51 -8.04 0.35
CA HIS A 105 -9.93 -8.93 -0.66
C HIS A 105 -9.83 -10.39 -0.19
N TYR A 106 -9.53 -10.63 1.08
CA TYR A 106 -9.20 -11.97 1.59
C TYR A 106 -10.22 -12.57 2.55
N VAL A 107 -11.09 -11.77 3.18
CA VAL A 107 -12.01 -12.27 4.22
C VAL A 107 -13.47 -12.24 3.75
N ARG A 108 -13.91 -11.17 3.09
CA ARG A 108 -15.28 -11.03 2.61
C ARG A 108 -15.52 -11.96 1.40
N GLY A 109 -16.02 -13.16 1.66
CA GLY A 109 -16.46 -14.12 0.64
C GLY A 109 -15.68 -15.43 0.62
N HIS A 110 -14.62 -15.55 1.41
CA HIS A 110 -13.81 -16.76 1.52
C HIS A 110 -13.95 -17.29 2.94
N GLY A 111 -14.71 -18.37 3.14
CA GLY A 111 -14.85 -19.04 4.45
C GLY A 111 -13.59 -19.81 4.87
N ALA A 112 -12.41 -19.28 4.54
CA ALA A 112 -11.12 -19.88 4.87
C ALA A 112 -10.56 -19.25 6.15
N ASP A 113 -9.86 -20.06 6.94
CA ASP A 113 -9.28 -19.63 8.22
C ASP A 113 -7.91 -18.94 8.07
N GLN A 114 -7.35 -18.93 6.85
CA GLN A 114 -5.99 -18.48 6.57
C GLN A 114 -5.83 -17.87 5.18
N TYR A 115 -4.84 -16.99 5.05
CA TYR A 115 -4.32 -16.56 3.75
C TYR A 115 -3.44 -17.65 3.15
N ASP A 116 -3.68 -18.02 1.89
CA ASP A 116 -2.83 -18.90 1.10
C ASP A 116 -2.51 -18.25 -0.27
N PRO A 117 -1.23 -17.88 -0.53
CA PRO A 117 -0.84 -17.21 -1.76
C PRO A 117 -1.04 -18.08 -3.02
N ASN A 118 -1.18 -19.40 -2.87
CA ASN A 118 -1.39 -20.32 -3.98
C ASN A 118 -2.88 -20.51 -4.31
N GLN A 119 -3.78 -20.14 -3.40
CA GLN A 119 -5.24 -20.26 -3.59
C GLN A 119 -5.88 -18.95 -4.03
N TYR A 120 -5.31 -17.81 -3.61
CA TYR A 120 -5.85 -16.50 -3.90
C TYR A 120 -4.96 -15.73 -4.88
N ALA A 121 -5.60 -15.19 -5.92
CA ALA A 121 -4.98 -14.21 -6.80
C ALA A 121 -4.68 -12.92 -6.03
N PRO A 122 -3.59 -12.20 -6.39
CA PRO A 122 -3.31 -10.92 -5.79
C PRO A 122 -4.44 -9.93 -6.11
N PRO A 123 -4.56 -8.84 -5.32
CA PRO A 123 -5.44 -7.73 -5.66
C PRO A 123 -5.15 -7.20 -7.07
N GLU A 124 -6.20 -7.05 -7.89
CA GLU A 124 -6.10 -6.59 -9.29
C GLU A 124 -5.31 -5.27 -9.41
N HIS A 125 -5.51 -4.36 -8.44
CA HIS A 125 -4.83 -3.07 -8.37
C HIS A 125 -3.30 -3.23 -8.25
N LEU A 126 -2.82 -4.25 -7.54
CA LEU A 126 -1.39 -4.52 -7.45
C LEU A 126 -0.84 -5.13 -8.75
N GLU A 127 -1.63 -5.96 -9.43
CA GLU A 127 -1.26 -6.51 -10.74
C GLU A 127 -1.18 -5.41 -11.79
N ARG A 128 -2.21 -4.57 -11.89
CA ARG A 128 -2.25 -3.41 -12.78
C ARG A 128 -1.05 -2.49 -12.57
N HIS A 129 -0.77 -2.12 -11.31
CA HIS A 129 0.39 -1.32 -10.97
C HIS A 129 1.70 -2.01 -11.42
N ARG A 130 1.83 -3.34 -11.26
CA ARG A 130 3.04 -4.08 -11.67
C ARG A 130 3.23 -4.05 -13.19
N HIS A 131 2.16 -4.20 -13.97
CA HIS A 131 2.20 -4.16 -15.43
C HIS A 131 2.58 -2.77 -15.97
N HIS A 132 1.94 -1.70 -15.48
CA HIS A 132 2.23 -0.33 -15.90
C HIS A 132 3.70 0.06 -15.63
N HIS A 133 4.31 -0.48 -14.57
CA HIS A 133 5.70 -0.20 -14.25
C HIS A 133 6.71 -1.04 -15.03
N HIS A 134 6.30 -2.17 -15.61
CA HIS A 134 7.13 -3.00 -16.49
C HIS A 134 7.23 -2.38 -17.89
N GLU A 135 6.11 -1.88 -18.44
CA GLU A 135 6.10 -1.21 -19.75
C GLU A 135 6.95 0.06 -19.78
N ARG A 136 7.01 0.84 -18.69
CA ARG A 136 7.86 2.04 -18.64
C ARG A 136 9.37 1.74 -18.66
N ARG A 137 9.81 0.53 -18.28
CA ARG A 137 11.24 0.18 -18.30
C ARG A 137 11.74 -0.28 -19.66
N GLU A 138 10.85 -0.79 -20.52
CA GLU A 138 11.24 -1.30 -21.85
C GLU A 138 11.51 -0.20 -22.90
N TYR A 139 11.23 1.08 -22.60
CA TYR A 139 11.45 2.20 -23.53
C TYR A 139 12.70 3.05 -23.22
N ASP A 140 13.40 2.81 -22.11
CA ASP A 140 14.57 3.60 -21.70
C ASP A 140 15.93 2.94 -22.04
N ASP A 141 15.93 1.73 -22.64
CA ASP A 141 17.15 0.98 -23.01
C ASP A 141 17.54 1.11 -24.51
N ASP A 142 16.93 2.05 -25.25
CA ASP A 142 17.34 2.42 -26.62
C ASP A 142 17.88 3.86 -26.65
N TYR A 143 19.14 4.10 -26.23
CA TYR A 143 20.01 5.19 -26.73
C TYR A 143 21.46 5.07 -26.25
#